data_AF-A0A7Y2TGG8-F1
#
_entry.id   AF-A0A7Y2TGG8-F1
#
_cell.length_a   1.000
_cell.length_b   1.000
_cell.length_c   1.000
_cell.angle_alpha   90.00
_cell.angle_beta   90.00
_cell.angle_gamma   90.00
#
_symmetry.space_group_name_H-M   'P 1'
#
loop_
_entity.id
_entity.type
_entity.pdbx_description
1 polymer ?
#
loop_
_entity_poly.entity_id
_entity_poly.type
_entity_poly.pdbx_seq_one_letter_code
_entity_poly.pdbx_strand_id
1 'polypeptide(L)'
;ITPWLFLVPLVVIFLIIKKTQPVIALLVGTLLGAIFVLFFQPQMFVQLGETDNITANLQYKVILKSITEGATIETANASLNDLFSSGGMAGMLGTIWLIICAMIFGGIMEAIGALGRISQSLLSLAHSVFGLFASTVASCLAINLTASDQYLAIVVPGKMFEKAYAKRGLAPENLSRTLEDSGTVTSALIPWNTCGAYQSGVLGVGVGEYFVYAIFNYISPFMTLLLAGFKIKIRELREKQ
;
A
#
# COMPACT_ATOMS: atom_id res chain seq x y z
N ILE A 1 -23.90 -24.39 -3.23
CA ILE A 1 -23.16 -23.30 -3.91
C ILE A 1 -23.56 -23.34 -5.38
N THR A 2 -24.17 -22.27 -5.91
CA THR A 2 -24.53 -22.18 -7.33
C THR A 2 -23.34 -21.64 -8.14
N PRO A 3 -23.00 -22.23 -9.31
CA PRO A 3 -21.85 -21.79 -10.11
C PRO A 3 -21.89 -20.31 -10.53
N TRP A 4 -23.09 -19.72 -10.60
CA TRP A 4 -23.30 -18.31 -10.95
C TRP A 4 -22.56 -17.34 -10.04
N LEU A 5 -22.36 -17.67 -8.76
CA LEU A 5 -21.64 -16.83 -7.81
C LEU A 5 -20.17 -16.58 -8.22
N PHE A 6 -19.58 -17.46 -9.02
CA PHE A 6 -18.22 -17.27 -9.55
C PHE A 6 -18.12 -16.22 -10.66
N LEU A 7 -19.23 -15.71 -11.18
CA LEU A 7 -19.22 -14.66 -12.19
C LEU A 7 -18.56 -13.38 -11.65
N VAL A 8 -18.80 -13.02 -10.39
CA VAL A 8 -18.19 -11.84 -9.75
C VAL A 8 -16.66 -11.90 -9.76
N PRO A 9 -15.99 -12.92 -9.18
CA PRO A 9 -14.53 -12.99 -9.23
C PRO A 9 -13.99 -13.16 -10.65
N LEU A 10 -14.69 -13.85 -11.56
CA LEU A 10 -14.28 -13.97 -12.96
C LEU A 10 -14.25 -12.63 -13.68
N VAL A 11 -15.24 -11.76 -13.47
CA VAL A 11 -15.26 -10.40 -14.04
C VAL A 11 -14.10 -9.57 -13.49
N VAL A 12 -13.83 -9.64 -12.19
CA VAL A 12 -12.70 -8.92 -11.59
C VAL A 12 -11.36 -9.42 -12.15
N ILE A 13 -11.16 -10.73 -12.25
CA ILE A 13 -9.97 -11.34 -12.87
C ILE A 13 -9.82 -10.87 -14.32
N PHE A 14 -10.92 -10.85 -15.08
CA PHE A 14 -10.90 -10.37 -16.46
C PHE A 14 -10.46 -8.90 -16.56
N LEU A 15 -10.94 -8.02 -15.67
CA LEU A 15 -10.52 -6.61 -15.61
C LEU A 15 -9.04 -6.46 -15.26
N ILE A 16 -8.52 -7.29 -14.36
CA ILE A 16 -7.09 -7.33 -14.01
C ILE A 16 -6.24 -7.76 -15.22
N ILE A 17 -6.66 -8.81 -15.95
CA ILE A 17 -5.99 -9.27 -17.19
C ILE A 17 -6.00 -8.15 -18.25
N LYS A 18 -7.08 -7.36 -18.32
CA LYS A 18 -7.18 -6.20 -19.20
C LYS A 18 -6.39 -4.98 -18.73
N LYS A 19 -5.64 -5.08 -17.63
CA LYS A 19 -4.82 -3.99 -17.05
C LYS A 19 -5.65 -2.73 -16.80
N THR A 20 -6.93 -2.87 -16.46
CA THR A 20 -7.78 -1.75 -16.08
C THR A 20 -7.28 -1.13 -14.78
N GLN A 21 -7.55 0.16 -14.56
CA GLN A 21 -7.19 0.84 -13.31
C GLN A 21 -7.77 0.09 -12.10
N PRO A 22 -6.98 -0.18 -11.04
CA PRO A 22 -7.42 -0.97 -9.88
C PRO A 22 -8.69 -0.41 -9.22
N VAL A 23 -8.83 0.91 -9.18
CA VAL A 23 -10.01 1.59 -8.62
C VAL A 23 -11.29 1.16 -9.34
N ILE A 24 -11.25 1.04 -10.67
CA ILE A 24 -12.40 0.61 -11.49
C ILE A 24 -12.72 -0.86 -11.21
N ALA A 25 -11.69 -1.72 -11.17
CA ALA A 25 -11.87 -3.14 -10.91
C ALA A 25 -12.49 -3.41 -9.52
N LEU A 26 -12.02 -2.70 -8.50
CA LEU A 26 -12.56 -2.76 -7.14
C LEU A 26 -14.00 -2.26 -7.09
N LEU A 27 -14.30 -1.11 -7.71
CA LEU A 27 -15.66 -0.56 -7.76
C LEU A 27 -16.63 -1.54 -8.41
N VAL A 28 -16.27 -2.09 -9.57
CA VAL A 28 -17.10 -3.06 -10.29
C VAL A 28 -17.29 -4.32 -9.45
N GLY A 29 -16.24 -4.85 -8.83
CA GLY A 29 -16.32 -6.01 -7.93
C GLY A 29 -17.28 -5.79 -6.78
N THR A 30 -17.17 -4.66 -6.08
CA THR A 30 -18.05 -4.30 -4.96
C THR A 30 -19.50 -4.13 -5.39
N LEU A 31 -19.76 -3.43 -6.50
CA LEU A 31 -21.11 -3.25 -7.03
C LEU A 31 -21.74 -4.58 -7.47
N LEU A 32 -20.98 -5.43 -8.14
CA LEU A 32 -21.45 -6.77 -8.52
C LEU A 32 -21.72 -7.63 -7.28
N GLY A 33 -20.87 -7.58 -6.26
CA GLY A 33 -21.13 -8.23 -4.97
C GLY A 33 -22.43 -7.76 -4.32
N ALA A 34 -22.66 -6.44 -4.28
CA ALA A 34 -23.88 -5.83 -3.77
C ALA A 34 -25.13 -6.26 -4.56
N ILE A 35 -25.04 -6.38 -5.89
CA ILE A 35 -26.14 -6.88 -6.73
C ILE A 35 -26.38 -8.37 -6.47
N PHE A 36 -25.33 -9.18 -6.40
CA PHE A 36 -25.45 -10.63 -6.27
C PHE A 36 -26.03 -11.05 -4.92
N VAL A 37 -25.71 -10.34 -3.84
CA VAL A 37 -26.28 -10.65 -2.51
C VAL A 37 -27.81 -10.50 -2.49
N LEU A 38 -28.37 -9.55 -3.26
CA LEU A 38 -29.82 -9.31 -3.37
C LEU A 38 -30.57 -10.51 -3.97
N PHE A 39 -29.99 -11.15 -4.99
CA PHE A 39 -30.66 -12.22 -5.73
C PHE A 39 -30.33 -13.61 -5.21
N PHE A 40 -29.08 -13.84 -4.78
CA PHE A 40 -28.59 -15.19 -4.48
C PHE A 40 -28.42 -15.49 -3.00
N GLN A 41 -28.46 -14.48 -2.12
CA GLN A 41 -28.22 -14.66 -0.68
C GLN A 41 -29.21 -13.87 0.20
N PRO A 42 -30.53 -14.06 0.04
CA PRO A 42 -31.53 -13.31 0.79
C PRO A 42 -31.48 -13.55 2.31
N GLN A 43 -31.06 -14.75 2.75
CA GLN A 43 -30.91 -15.08 4.17
C GLN A 43 -29.90 -14.20 4.91
N MET A 44 -28.91 -13.62 4.21
CA MET A 44 -27.89 -12.77 4.82
C MET A 44 -28.48 -11.45 5.33
N PHE A 45 -29.56 -10.95 4.73
CA PHE A 45 -30.21 -9.71 5.18
C PHE A 45 -30.94 -9.87 6.50
N VAL A 46 -31.48 -11.06 6.77
CA VAL A 46 -32.13 -11.37 8.06
C VAL A 46 -31.07 -11.52 9.15
N GLN A 47 -29.98 -12.23 8.85
CA GLN A 47 -28.88 -12.44 9.79
C GLN A 47 -28.15 -11.13 10.15
N LEU A 48 -27.80 -10.31 9.15
CA LEU A 48 -27.05 -9.07 9.36
C LEU A 48 -27.94 -7.87 9.73
N GLY A 49 -29.23 -7.97 9.44
CA GLY A 49 -30.23 -6.92 9.71
C GLY A 49 -30.98 -7.08 11.04
N GLU A 50 -30.74 -8.17 11.78
CA GLU A 50 -31.37 -8.49 13.07
C GLU A 50 -32.90 -8.35 13.06
N THR A 51 -33.54 -8.58 11.91
CA THR A 51 -34.98 -8.35 11.70
C THR A 51 -35.56 -9.42 10.77
N ASP A 52 -36.73 -9.98 11.13
CA ASP A 52 -37.39 -11.03 10.35
C ASP A 52 -38.02 -10.53 9.03
N ASN A 53 -38.31 -9.23 8.94
CA ASN A 53 -38.96 -8.61 7.78
C ASN A 53 -37.95 -8.03 6.80
N ILE A 54 -37.76 -8.71 5.67
CA ILE A 54 -36.94 -8.21 4.56
C ILE A 54 -37.68 -7.07 3.85
N THR A 55 -37.28 -5.83 4.15
CA THR A 55 -37.76 -4.63 3.47
C THR A 55 -36.66 -4.06 2.57
N ALA A 56 -37.01 -3.36 1.49
CA ALA A 56 -36.03 -2.70 0.60
C ALA A 56 -35.09 -1.74 1.37
N ASN A 57 -35.60 -1.06 2.40
CA ASN A 57 -34.80 -0.21 3.29
C ASN A 57 -33.74 -1.02 4.07
N LEU A 58 -34.09 -2.22 4.54
CA LEU A 58 -33.18 -3.11 5.26
C LEU A 58 -32.07 -3.59 4.33
N GLN A 59 -32.41 -4.06 3.13
CA GLN A 59 -31.44 -4.52 2.13
C GLN A 59 -30.42 -3.44 1.80
N TYR A 60 -30.89 -2.21 1.56
CA TYR A 60 -30.02 -1.06 1.30
C TYR A 60 -29.09 -0.77 2.49
N LYS A 61 -29.63 -0.72 3.72
CA LYS A 61 -28.84 -0.49 4.93
C LYS A 61 -27.78 -1.56 5.14
N VAL A 62 -28.14 -2.85 5.00
CA VAL A 62 -27.22 -3.97 5.20
C VAL A 62 -26.10 -3.94 4.16
N ILE A 63 -26.41 -3.67 2.88
CA ILE A 63 -25.38 -3.56 1.82
C ILE A 63 -24.42 -2.42 2.13
N LEU A 64 -24.95 -1.23 2.42
CA LEU A 64 -24.11 -0.08 2.72
C LEU A 64 -23.26 -0.33 3.96
N LYS A 65 -23.86 -0.81 5.06
CA LYS A 65 -23.15 -1.13 6.29
C LYS A 65 -22.05 -2.16 6.03
N SER A 66 -22.32 -3.20 5.23
CA SER A 66 -21.31 -4.21 4.86
C SER A 66 -20.14 -3.62 4.08
N ILE A 67 -20.38 -2.65 3.19
CA ILE A 67 -19.32 -1.97 2.44
C ILE A 67 -18.55 -0.98 3.34
N THR A 68 -19.25 -0.23 4.20
CA THR A 68 -18.66 0.85 4.99
C THR A 68 -18.00 0.35 6.27
N GLU A 69 -18.70 -0.47 7.06
CA GLU A 69 -18.30 -0.94 8.38
C GLU A 69 -17.83 -2.40 8.37
N GLY A 70 -18.12 -3.12 7.28
CA GLY A 70 -17.81 -4.53 7.16
C GLY A 70 -18.95 -5.44 7.58
N ALA A 71 -18.72 -6.74 7.48
CA ALA A 71 -19.67 -7.77 7.85
C ALA A 71 -18.92 -8.95 8.47
N THR A 72 -19.57 -9.61 9.42
CA THR A 72 -19.11 -10.84 10.06
C THR A 72 -20.16 -11.90 9.81
N ILE A 73 -19.76 -12.98 9.15
CA ILE A 73 -20.64 -14.13 8.90
C ILE A 73 -20.15 -15.28 9.77
N GLU A 74 -20.96 -15.67 10.75
CA GLU A 74 -20.66 -16.84 11.57
C GLU A 74 -21.01 -18.12 10.81
N THR A 75 -20.05 -19.02 10.76
CA THR A 75 -20.19 -20.37 10.21
C THR A 75 -19.84 -21.40 11.29
N ALA A 76 -20.19 -22.66 11.03
CA ALA A 76 -19.85 -23.76 11.93
C ALA A 76 -18.33 -24.03 12.02
N ASN A 77 -17.52 -23.49 11.11
CA ASN A 77 -16.07 -23.67 11.09
C ASN A 77 -15.38 -22.37 11.50
N ALA A 78 -14.72 -22.39 12.67
CA ALA A 78 -14.01 -21.22 13.19
C ALA A 78 -12.99 -20.62 12.22
N SER A 79 -12.28 -21.46 11.45
CA SER A 79 -11.30 -20.98 10.45
C SER A 79 -11.94 -20.26 9.26
N LEU A 80 -13.24 -20.48 8.99
CA LEU A 80 -13.97 -19.77 7.94
C LEU A 80 -14.55 -18.45 8.45
N ASN A 81 -14.75 -18.30 9.76
CA ASN A 81 -15.31 -17.08 10.33
C ASN A 81 -14.36 -15.91 10.10
N ASP A 82 -13.06 -16.11 10.32
CA ASP A 82 -12.04 -15.09 10.02
C ASP A 82 -12.02 -14.68 8.55
N LEU A 83 -12.27 -15.63 7.63
CA LEU A 83 -12.33 -15.37 6.20
C LEU A 83 -13.58 -14.58 5.79
N PHE A 84 -14.70 -14.78 6.48
CA PHE A 84 -15.95 -14.07 6.21
C PHE A 84 -16.17 -12.85 7.10
N SER A 85 -15.20 -12.50 7.93
CA SER A 85 -15.15 -11.26 8.69
C SER A 85 -14.33 -10.22 7.96
N SER A 86 -14.92 -9.05 7.73
CA SER A 86 -14.24 -7.90 7.16
C SER A 86 -14.59 -6.63 7.93
N GLY A 87 -13.67 -5.66 7.97
CA GLY A 87 -13.90 -4.34 8.58
C GLY A 87 -14.41 -3.27 7.59
N GLY A 88 -14.74 -3.65 6.35
CA GLY A 88 -15.17 -2.72 5.30
C GLY A 88 -14.18 -1.58 5.07
N MET A 89 -14.69 -0.43 4.61
CA MET A 89 -13.90 0.80 4.47
C MET A 89 -13.42 1.36 5.82
N ALA A 90 -14.19 1.16 6.90
CA ALA A 90 -13.89 1.64 8.24
C ALA A 90 -12.57 1.06 8.77
N GLY A 91 -12.31 -0.22 8.50
CA GLY A 91 -11.05 -0.88 8.84
C GLY A 91 -9.82 -0.25 8.20
N MET A 92 -9.98 0.52 7.12
CA MET A 92 -8.89 1.24 6.44
C MET A 92 -8.80 2.72 6.79
N LEU A 93 -9.80 3.31 7.47
CA LEU A 93 -9.83 4.75 7.78
C LEU A 93 -8.61 5.21 8.57
N GLY A 94 -8.11 4.40 9.51
CA GLY A 94 -6.89 4.72 10.25
C GLY A 94 -5.67 4.91 9.34
N THR A 95 -5.54 4.05 8.32
CA THR A 95 -4.47 4.15 7.32
C THR A 95 -4.66 5.39 6.44
N ILE A 96 -5.89 5.65 5.99
CA ILE A 96 -6.22 6.83 5.18
C ILE A 96 -5.90 8.12 5.93
N TRP A 97 -6.22 8.19 7.22
CA TRP A 97 -5.93 9.35 8.04
C TRP A 97 -4.44 9.63 8.15
N LEU A 98 -3.63 8.60 8.37
CA LEU A 98 -2.17 8.71 8.39
C LEU A 98 -1.63 9.23 7.05
N ILE A 99 -2.14 8.74 5.92
CA ILE A 99 -1.76 9.21 4.58
C ILE A 99 -2.10 10.70 4.40
N ILE A 100 -3.28 11.14 4.82
CA ILE A 100 -3.67 12.56 4.73
C ILE A 100 -2.74 13.43 5.59
N CYS A 101 -2.50 13.04 6.84
CA CYS A 101 -1.57 13.74 7.72
C CYS A 101 -0.15 13.80 7.13
N ALA A 102 0.33 12.69 6.57
CA ALA A 102 1.62 12.58 5.90
C ALA A 102 1.71 13.51 4.68
N MET A 103 0.69 13.53 3.82
CA MET A 103 0.64 14.41 2.65
C MET A 103 0.66 15.89 3.04
N ILE A 104 -0.11 16.27 4.06
CA ILE A 104 -0.14 17.65 4.57
C ILE A 104 1.23 18.04 5.13
N PHE A 105 1.85 17.17 5.94
CA PHE A 105 3.20 17.40 6.48
C PHE A 105 4.23 17.54 5.36
N GLY A 106 4.24 16.63 4.39
CA GLY A 106 5.11 16.69 3.22
C GLY A 106 4.93 17.99 2.42
N GLY A 107 3.69 18.43 2.23
CA GLY A 107 3.36 19.69 1.57
C GLY A 107 3.89 20.93 2.32
N ILE A 108 3.73 20.98 3.64
CA ILE A 108 4.28 22.06 4.47
C ILE A 108 5.81 22.07 4.41
N MET A 109 6.43 20.90 4.52
CA MET A 109 7.89 20.73 4.48
C MET A 109 8.51 21.16 3.13
N GLU A 110 7.80 20.95 2.02
CA GLU A 110 8.18 21.47 0.71
C GLU A 110 8.00 22.99 0.65
N ALA A 111 6.86 23.52 1.11
CA ALA A 111 6.54 24.95 1.06
C ALA A 111 7.53 25.81 1.85
N ILE A 112 8.00 25.35 3.01
CA ILE A 112 9.01 26.05 3.82
C ILE A 112 10.44 25.83 3.32
N GLY A 113 10.64 25.00 2.28
CA GLY A 113 11.97 24.68 1.73
C GLY A 113 12.83 23.77 2.61
N ALA A 114 12.26 23.18 3.68
CA ALA A 114 12.98 22.28 4.58
C ALA A 114 13.43 21.01 3.85
N LEU A 115 12.58 20.44 2.99
CA LEU A 115 12.95 19.29 2.14
C LEU A 115 14.15 19.61 1.25
N GLY A 116 14.16 20.81 0.65
CA GLY A 116 15.29 21.29 -0.14
C GLY A 116 16.58 21.43 0.67
N ARG A 117 16.50 21.93 1.91
CA ARG A 117 17.64 22.09 2.82
C ARG A 117 18.22 20.75 3.26
N ILE A 118 17.37 19.81 3.67
CA ILE A 118 17.77 18.45 4.05
C ILE A 118 18.38 17.74 2.84
N SER A 119 17.75 17.85 1.67
CA SER A 119 18.26 17.30 0.42
C SER A 119 19.65 17.83 0.09
N GLN A 120 19.89 19.15 0.15
CA GLN A 120 21.20 19.74 -0.11
C GLN A 120 22.28 19.23 0.86
N SER A 121 21.97 19.09 2.14
CA SER A 121 22.91 18.56 3.14
C SER A 121 23.26 17.09 2.92
N LEU A 122 22.31 16.27 2.46
CA LEU A 122 22.57 14.87 2.13
C LEU A 122 23.30 14.73 0.79
N LEU A 123 23.04 15.64 -0.15
CA LEU A 123 23.70 15.68 -1.46
C LEU A 123 25.13 16.17 -1.38
N SER A 124 25.47 17.06 -0.44
CA SER A 124 26.86 17.46 -0.21
C SER A 124 27.75 16.30 0.25
N LEU A 125 27.15 15.22 0.76
CA LEU A 125 27.85 13.97 1.14
C LEU A 125 27.93 12.98 -0.03
N ALA A 126 27.03 13.08 -1.02
CA ALA A 126 26.96 12.19 -2.15
C ALA A 126 27.71 12.78 -3.36
N HIS A 127 29.00 12.53 -3.47
CA HIS A 127 29.82 12.97 -4.62
C HIS A 127 29.78 11.99 -5.82
N SER A 128 29.48 10.71 -5.60
CA SER A 128 29.41 9.68 -6.64
C SER A 128 27.97 9.25 -6.97
N VAL A 129 27.78 8.56 -8.11
CA VAL A 129 26.47 7.94 -8.46
C VAL A 129 26.06 6.95 -7.38
N PHE A 130 26.97 6.07 -6.95
CA PHE A 130 26.72 5.16 -5.83
C PHE A 130 26.32 5.91 -4.55
N GLY A 131 27.00 7.01 -4.22
CA GLY A 131 26.67 7.86 -3.07
C GLY A 131 25.25 8.43 -3.15
N LEU A 132 24.77 8.77 -4.35
CA LEU A 132 23.39 9.26 -4.54
C LEU A 132 22.35 8.16 -4.24
N PHE A 133 22.57 6.93 -4.71
CA PHE A 133 21.72 5.79 -4.39
C PHE A 133 21.78 5.46 -2.90
N ALA A 134 22.98 5.42 -2.32
CA ALA A 134 23.19 5.20 -0.89
C ALA A 134 22.45 6.23 -0.02
N SER A 135 22.54 7.52 -0.35
CA SER A 135 21.81 8.58 0.36
C SER A 135 20.29 8.44 0.21
N THR A 136 19.81 7.99 -0.95
CA THR A 136 18.37 7.75 -1.17
C THR A 136 17.89 6.60 -0.30
N VAL A 137 18.59 5.46 -0.32
CA VAL A 137 18.29 4.28 0.51
C VAL A 137 18.33 4.62 1.99
N ALA A 138 19.40 5.27 2.44
CA ALA A 138 19.55 5.67 3.84
C ALA A 138 18.42 6.61 4.30
N SER A 139 17.98 7.53 3.44
CA SER A 139 16.87 8.44 3.75
C SER A 139 15.54 7.70 3.86
N CYS A 140 15.26 6.75 2.94
CA CYS A 140 14.05 5.93 3.01
C CYS A 140 14.01 5.09 4.30
N LEU A 141 15.13 4.45 4.63
CA LEU A 141 15.26 3.66 5.87
C LEU A 141 15.11 4.54 7.13
N ALA A 142 15.76 5.70 7.16
CA ALA A 142 15.67 6.62 8.29
C ALA A 142 14.23 7.12 8.49
N ILE A 143 13.52 7.46 7.42
CA ILE A 143 12.12 7.88 7.51
C ILE A 143 11.24 6.71 7.90
N ASN A 144 11.42 5.51 7.37
CA ASN A 144 10.64 4.35 7.83
C ASN A 144 10.84 4.02 9.30
N LEU A 145 12.08 4.19 9.80
CA LEU A 145 12.42 3.97 11.20
C LEU A 145 11.82 5.05 12.12
N THR A 146 11.82 6.31 11.68
CA THR A 146 11.42 7.45 12.53
C THR A 146 9.96 7.86 12.36
N ALA A 147 9.37 7.64 11.19
CA ALA A 147 7.99 7.94 10.87
C ALA A 147 7.16 6.65 10.85
N SER A 148 5.94 6.76 11.36
CA SER A 148 5.00 5.64 11.42
C SER A 148 4.29 5.35 10.10
N ASP A 149 4.77 5.88 8.97
CA ASP A 149 4.04 5.83 7.69
C ASP A 149 4.96 5.64 6.47
N GLN A 150 4.67 4.61 5.66
CA GLN A 150 5.41 4.27 4.44
C GLN A 150 5.35 5.38 3.38
N TYR A 151 4.22 6.08 3.26
CA TYR A 151 4.04 7.11 2.23
C TYR A 151 5.04 8.24 2.42
N LEU A 152 5.33 8.63 3.67
CA LEU A 152 6.40 9.59 3.97
C LEU A 152 7.77 9.09 3.50
N ALA A 153 8.08 7.82 3.75
CA ALA A 153 9.37 7.23 3.36
C ALA A 153 9.57 7.15 1.85
N ILE A 154 8.51 7.24 1.05
CA ILE A 154 8.58 7.25 -0.41
C ILE A 154 8.57 8.68 -0.96
N VAL A 155 7.58 9.49 -0.55
CA VAL A 155 7.35 10.81 -1.15
C VAL A 155 8.42 11.81 -0.77
N VAL A 156 8.86 11.80 0.49
CA VAL A 156 9.86 12.76 0.97
C VAL A 156 11.21 12.53 0.27
N PRO A 157 11.83 11.33 0.29
CA PRO A 157 13.06 11.09 -0.44
C PRO A 157 12.87 11.23 -1.95
N GLY A 158 11.71 10.85 -2.50
CA GLY A 158 11.41 11.02 -3.92
C GLY A 158 11.51 12.47 -4.36
N LYS A 159 10.85 13.39 -3.64
CA LYS A 159 10.94 14.83 -3.91
C LYS A 159 12.33 15.41 -3.63
N MET A 160 12.97 14.97 -2.56
CA MET A 160 14.30 15.43 -2.18
C MET A 160 15.35 15.10 -3.24
N PHE A 161 15.35 13.88 -3.79
CA PHE A 161 16.40 13.40 -4.69
C PHE A 161 16.08 13.55 -6.19
N GLU A 162 14.84 13.85 -6.57
CA GLU A 162 14.41 14.03 -7.98
C GLU A 162 15.37 14.90 -8.78
N LYS A 163 15.64 16.12 -8.30
CA LYS A 163 16.54 17.08 -8.97
C LYS A 163 17.98 16.58 -9.02
N ALA A 164 18.43 15.81 -8.04
CA ALA A 164 19.80 15.30 -7.97
C ALA A 164 20.05 14.17 -8.97
N TYR A 165 19.09 13.25 -9.12
CA TYR A 165 19.15 12.22 -10.15
C TYR A 165 19.17 12.87 -11.54
N ALA A 166 18.29 13.83 -11.80
CA ALA A 166 18.24 14.56 -13.06
C ALA A 166 19.56 15.30 -13.36
N LYS A 167 20.14 16.01 -12.39
CA LYS A 167 21.44 16.69 -12.53
C LYS A 167 22.60 15.75 -12.83
N ARG A 168 22.51 14.48 -12.43
CA ARG A 168 23.50 13.44 -12.74
C ARG A 168 23.21 12.69 -14.04
N GLY A 169 22.25 13.15 -14.84
CA GLY A 169 21.90 12.48 -16.10
C GLY A 169 21.20 11.13 -15.89
N LEU A 170 20.62 10.87 -14.72
CA LEU A 170 19.95 9.60 -14.42
C LEU A 170 18.46 9.67 -14.74
N ALA A 171 17.94 8.63 -15.36
CA ALA A 171 16.51 8.51 -15.66
C ALA A 171 15.69 8.34 -14.37
N PRO A 172 14.45 8.88 -14.32
CA PRO A 172 13.61 8.88 -13.12
C PRO A 172 13.26 7.47 -12.61
N GLU A 173 13.28 6.46 -13.49
CA GLU A 173 13.04 5.06 -13.12
C GLU A 173 14.06 4.53 -12.10
N ASN A 174 15.29 5.05 -12.11
CA ASN A 174 16.28 4.66 -11.11
C ASN A 174 15.89 5.13 -9.71
N LEU A 175 15.41 6.37 -9.60
CA LEU A 175 14.93 6.92 -8.34
C LEU A 175 13.69 6.16 -7.89
N SER A 176 12.69 6.01 -8.77
CA SER A 176 11.47 5.24 -8.47
C SER A 176 11.80 3.84 -7.97
N ARG A 177 12.66 3.10 -8.68
CA ARG A 177 13.10 1.77 -8.23
C ARG A 177 13.79 1.81 -6.87
N THR A 178 14.66 2.78 -6.63
CA THR A 178 15.37 2.91 -5.35
C THR A 178 14.40 3.18 -4.21
N LEU A 179 13.37 4.00 -4.42
CA LEU A 179 12.31 4.25 -3.45
C LEU A 179 11.49 3.01 -3.16
N GLU A 180 11.13 2.22 -4.17
CA GLU A 180 10.40 0.96 -3.96
C GLU A 180 11.25 -0.06 -3.21
N ASP A 181 12.51 -0.24 -3.63
CA ASP A 181 13.41 -1.24 -3.09
C ASP A 181 13.88 -0.91 -1.66
N SER A 182 13.73 0.34 -1.19
CA SER A 182 14.17 0.78 0.14
C SER A 182 13.13 1.43 1.04
N GLY A 183 12.14 2.12 0.49
CA GLY A 183 11.02 2.73 1.23
C GLY A 183 9.82 1.81 1.32
N THR A 184 9.35 1.26 0.21
CA THR A 184 8.15 0.41 0.19
C THR A 184 8.35 -0.87 0.98
N VAL A 185 9.40 -1.62 0.66
CA VAL A 185 9.55 -2.98 1.20
C VAL A 185 10.03 -3.02 2.65
N THR A 186 10.68 -1.96 3.14
CA THR A 186 11.24 -1.95 4.50
C THR A 186 10.28 -1.43 5.57
N SER A 187 9.17 -0.79 5.17
CA SER A 187 8.14 -0.31 6.10
C SER A 187 7.55 -1.45 6.95
N ALA A 188 7.36 -2.62 6.35
CA ALA A 188 6.88 -3.81 7.06
C ALA A 188 7.87 -4.35 8.10
N LEU A 189 9.11 -3.85 8.18
CA LEU A 189 10.10 -4.30 9.17
C LEU A 189 10.07 -3.45 10.44
N ILE A 190 9.25 -2.40 10.49
CA ILE A 190 9.21 -1.44 11.59
C ILE A 190 7.90 -1.60 12.38
N PRO A 191 7.94 -1.97 13.68
CA PRO A 191 6.72 -2.30 14.46
C PRO A 191 5.68 -1.20 14.54
N TRP A 192 6.12 0.06 14.59
CA TRP A 192 5.25 1.24 14.71
C TRP A 192 4.91 1.88 13.36
N ASN A 193 5.30 1.26 12.24
CA ASN A 193 4.94 1.71 10.90
C ASN A 193 3.66 1.00 10.45
N THR A 194 2.84 1.65 9.61
CA THR A 194 1.54 1.14 9.16
C THR A 194 1.60 -0.26 8.59
N CYS A 195 2.58 -0.57 7.73
CA CYS A 195 2.70 -1.91 7.16
C CYS A 195 3.17 -2.94 8.18
N GLY A 196 4.04 -2.57 9.12
CA GLY A 196 4.47 -3.47 10.19
C GLY A 196 3.31 -3.83 11.13
N ALA A 197 2.51 -2.85 11.50
CA ALA A 197 1.30 -3.04 12.30
C ALA A 197 0.26 -3.89 11.56
N TYR A 198 0.02 -3.62 10.28
CA TYR A 198 -0.93 -4.37 9.46
C TYR A 198 -0.51 -5.84 9.32
N GLN A 199 0.75 -6.10 8.94
CA GLN A 199 1.23 -7.48 8.76
C GLN A 199 1.25 -8.24 10.09
N SER A 200 1.61 -7.60 11.19
CA SER A 200 1.53 -8.22 12.52
C SER A 200 0.10 -8.60 12.88
N GLY A 201 -0.87 -7.71 12.58
CA GLY A 201 -2.29 -7.96 12.82
C GLY A 201 -2.85 -9.09 11.96
N VAL A 202 -2.46 -9.17 10.69
CA VAL A 202 -2.92 -10.23 9.77
C VAL A 202 -2.28 -11.58 10.09
N LEU A 203 -0.98 -11.60 10.41
CA LEU A 203 -0.26 -12.84 10.70
C LEU A 203 -0.45 -13.35 12.14
N GLY A 204 -0.95 -12.50 13.04
CA GLY A 204 -1.14 -12.84 14.46
C GLY A 204 0.17 -12.95 15.26
N VAL A 205 1.28 -12.45 14.72
CA VAL A 205 2.62 -12.51 15.33
C VAL A 205 3.28 -11.13 15.29
N GLY A 206 4.19 -10.84 16.22
CA GLY A 206 4.92 -9.57 16.21
C GLY A 206 5.89 -9.42 15.03
N VAL A 207 6.24 -8.16 14.69
CA VAL A 207 7.24 -7.88 13.64
C VAL A 207 8.55 -8.63 13.84
N GLY A 208 9.06 -8.70 15.09
CA GLY A 208 10.29 -9.43 15.40
C GLY A 208 10.23 -10.93 15.09
N GLU A 209 9.04 -11.52 15.14
CA GLU A 209 8.84 -12.95 14.88
C GLU A 209 8.84 -13.25 13.38
N TYR A 210 8.16 -12.42 12.57
CA TYR A 210 8.18 -12.63 11.11
C TYR A 210 9.40 -12.03 10.42
N PHE A 211 10.14 -11.12 11.08
CA PHE A 211 11.29 -10.39 10.51
C PHE A 211 12.28 -11.32 9.80
N VAL A 212 12.58 -12.47 10.41
CA VAL A 212 13.55 -13.45 9.86
C VAL A 212 13.10 -14.01 8.51
N TYR A 213 11.79 -14.17 8.32
CA TYR A 213 11.19 -14.70 7.09
C TYR A 213 10.98 -13.62 6.02
N ALA A 214 11.06 -12.34 6.39
CA ALA A 214 10.92 -11.20 5.47
C ALA A 214 12.21 -10.93 4.67
N ILE A 215 12.79 -11.98 4.07
CA ILE A 215 14.09 -11.97 3.40
C ILE A 215 14.17 -10.89 2.31
N PHE A 216 13.13 -10.83 1.48
CA PHE A 216 13.02 -9.85 0.41
C PHE A 216 13.13 -8.41 0.93
N ASN A 217 12.46 -8.12 2.04
CA ASN A 217 12.32 -6.77 2.58
C ASN A 217 13.65 -6.20 3.06
N TYR A 218 14.49 -6.99 3.74
CA TYR A 218 15.79 -6.50 4.20
C TYR A 218 16.89 -6.65 3.14
N ILE A 219 16.82 -7.61 2.21
CA ILE A 219 17.82 -7.78 1.14
C ILE A 219 17.68 -6.73 0.04
N SER A 220 16.45 -6.35 -0.30
CA SER A 220 16.14 -5.45 -1.42
C SER A 220 16.95 -4.13 -1.41
N PRO A 221 17.07 -3.38 -0.28
CA PRO A 221 17.91 -2.19 -0.22
C PRO A 221 19.38 -2.47 -0.58
N PHE A 222 19.94 -3.57 -0.09
CA PHE A 222 21.32 -3.96 -0.38
C PHE A 222 21.50 -4.34 -1.85
N MET A 223 20.53 -5.01 -2.46
CA MET A 223 20.56 -5.33 -3.88
C MET A 223 20.59 -4.06 -4.75
N THR A 224 19.83 -3.03 -4.37
CA THR A 224 19.88 -1.73 -5.05
C THR A 224 21.26 -1.09 -4.96
N LEU A 225 21.88 -1.09 -3.79
CA LEU A 225 23.23 -0.57 -3.61
C LEU A 225 24.26 -1.38 -4.40
N LEU A 226 24.15 -2.71 -4.40
CA LEU A 226 25.03 -3.59 -5.16
C LEU A 226 24.94 -3.28 -6.66
N LEU A 227 23.74 -3.20 -7.22
CA LEU A 227 23.54 -2.90 -8.63
C LEU A 227 24.04 -1.49 -9.00
N ALA A 228 23.83 -0.51 -8.12
CA ALA A 228 24.38 0.84 -8.29
C ALA A 228 25.91 0.85 -8.24
N GLY A 229 26.52 0.06 -7.35
CA GLY A 229 27.97 -0.07 -7.20
C GLY A 229 28.64 -0.66 -8.45
N PHE A 230 28.04 -1.69 -9.03
CA PHE A 230 28.50 -2.30 -10.29
C PHE A 230 27.98 -1.59 -11.55
N LYS A 231 27.20 -0.51 -11.41
CA LYS A 231 26.56 0.22 -12.52
C LYS A 231 25.71 -0.67 -13.45
N ILE A 232 25.08 -1.71 -12.89
CA ILE A 232 24.28 -2.65 -13.67
C ILE A 232 22.87 -2.07 -13.87
N LYS A 233 22.44 -1.96 -15.14
CA LYS A 233 21.10 -1.47 -15.52
C LYS A 233 20.73 -0.11 -14.94
N ILE A 234 21.72 0.77 -14.73
CA ILE A 234 21.49 2.18 -14.37
C ILE A 234 21.13 2.92 -15.65
N ARG A 235 19.89 3.42 -15.73
CA ARG A 235 19.38 4.07 -16.95
C ARG A 235 19.76 5.54 -16.96
N GLU A 236 20.42 6.01 -18.00
CA GLU A 236 20.70 7.44 -18.16
C GLU A 236 19.56 8.14 -18.92
N LEU A 237 19.40 9.45 -18.71
CA LEU A 237 18.48 10.27 -19.48
C LEU A 237 18.90 10.15 -20.95
N ARG A 238 17.94 9.79 -21.82
CA ARG A 238 18.18 9.89 -23.27
C ARG A 238 18.52 11.34 -23.58
N GLU A 239 19.66 11.57 -24.22
CA GLU A 239 19.88 12.85 -24.90
C GLU A 239 18.65 13.12 -25.77
N LYS A 240 18.10 14.33 -25.65
CA LYS A 240 17.11 14.80 -26.63
C LYS A 240 17.83 14.81 -27.98
N GLN A 241 17.59 13.78 -28.80
CA GLN A 241 17.78 13.87 -30.24
C GLN A 241 16.81 14.90 -30.82
#